data_AF-A0A2J4P738-F1
#
_entry.id   AF-A0A2J4P738-F1
#
_cell.length_a   1.000
_cell.length_b   1.000
_cell.length_c   1.000
_cell.angle_alpha   90.00
_cell.angle_beta   90.00
_cell.angle_gamma   90.00
#
_symmetry.space_group_name_H-M   'P 1'
#
loop_
_entity.id
_entity.type
_entity.pdbx_description
1 polymer ?
#
loop_
_entity_poly.entity_id
_entity_poly.type
_entity_poly.pdbx_seq_one_letter_code
_entity_poly.pdbx_strand_id
1 'polypeptide(L)'
;PRGRVIRVPDNYDPETRQYSGIWTGAFKWAWTDNPAWIFYDLIVSDRFGLGNRLTSENIDKWTLYQVARYCDEPVPDGKGGEGTEPRYLCNVYVQDRNDAYTVLRDFAAIFRGMTCWSGDRVIALADMPRDIDYTYTRANVINGRFHYASSSSKTRYTNALVSWSDPENEYADAMEPVFEQPLVARYGFNQLELTAIGCTRQSE
;
A
#
# COMPACT_ATOMS: atom_id res chain seq x y z
N PRO A 1 -14.90 14.20 -9.10
CA PRO A 1 -16.20 13.75 -8.55
C PRO A 1 -15.97 12.88 -7.32
N ARG A 2 -16.73 13.07 -6.22
CA ARG A 2 -16.64 12.16 -5.07
C ARG A 2 -17.19 10.80 -5.48
N GLY A 3 -16.40 9.74 -5.26
CA GLY A 3 -16.73 8.37 -5.61
C GLY A 3 -17.68 7.71 -4.61
N ARG A 4 -17.51 6.41 -4.40
CA ARG A 4 -18.34 5.61 -3.49
C ARG A 4 -18.17 6.04 -2.03
N VAL A 5 -19.28 6.05 -1.28
CA VAL A 5 -19.29 6.22 0.18
C VAL A 5 -19.05 4.85 0.82
N ILE A 6 -18.10 4.78 1.75
CA ILE A 6 -17.65 3.54 2.39
C ILE A 6 -17.65 3.69 3.92
N ARG A 7 -17.37 2.58 4.63
CA ARG A 7 -17.21 2.58 6.09
C ARG A 7 -15.82 3.08 6.46
N VAL A 8 -15.78 4.14 7.24
CA VAL A 8 -14.56 4.71 7.82
C VAL A 8 -14.71 4.83 9.34
N PRO A 9 -13.61 4.91 10.12
CA PRO A 9 -13.70 5.15 11.56
C PRO A 9 -14.57 6.37 11.87
N ASP A 10 -15.39 6.28 12.91
CA ASP A 10 -16.21 7.39 13.38
C ASP A 10 -15.37 8.63 13.77
N ASN A 11 -14.16 8.37 14.25
CA ASN A 11 -13.20 9.36 14.68
C ASN A 11 -12.30 9.95 13.57
N TYR A 12 -12.44 9.48 12.33
CA TYR A 12 -11.68 9.93 11.16
C TYR A 12 -12.47 10.98 10.37
N ASP A 13 -11.83 12.11 10.04
CA ASP A 13 -12.37 13.10 9.11
C ASP A 13 -11.73 12.90 7.74
N PRO A 14 -12.49 12.49 6.70
CA PRO A 14 -11.93 12.23 5.38
C PRO A 14 -11.55 13.48 4.60
N GLU A 15 -12.04 14.67 4.97
CA GLU A 15 -11.68 15.91 4.26
C GLU A 15 -10.34 16.45 4.76
N THR A 16 -10.14 16.44 6.08
CA THR A 16 -8.90 16.90 6.71
C THR A 16 -7.87 15.79 6.91
N ARG A 17 -8.28 14.52 6.77
CA ARG A 17 -7.51 13.29 7.03
C ARG A 17 -6.98 13.18 8.46
N GLN A 18 -7.69 13.79 9.39
CA GLN A 18 -7.32 13.79 10.79
C GLN A 18 -8.11 12.76 11.58
N TYR A 19 -7.44 12.18 12.57
CA TYR A 19 -8.03 11.22 13.50
C TYR A 19 -8.14 11.89 14.87
N SER A 20 -9.35 11.95 15.41
CA SER A 20 -9.66 12.68 16.64
C SER A 20 -9.90 11.71 17.81
N GLY A 21 -9.13 11.85 18.90
CA GLY A 21 -9.27 10.98 20.07
C GLY A 21 -8.95 9.49 19.80
N ILE A 22 -9.38 8.61 20.72
CA ILE A 22 -9.15 7.17 20.65
C ILE A 22 -10.29 6.52 19.89
N TRP A 23 -9.96 5.75 18.86
CA TRP A 23 -10.94 4.98 18.12
C TRP A 23 -11.44 3.79 18.94
N THR A 24 -12.76 3.66 19.09
CA THR A 24 -13.41 2.57 19.83
C THR A 24 -13.75 1.36 18.95
N GLY A 25 -13.46 1.45 17.64
CA GLY A 25 -13.80 0.41 16.67
C GLY A 25 -15.14 0.60 15.97
N ALA A 26 -15.81 1.75 16.18
CA ALA A 26 -17.07 2.12 15.54
C ALA A 26 -16.84 2.77 14.15
N PHE A 27 -17.80 2.61 13.24
CA PHE A 27 -17.70 3.10 11.87
C PHE A 27 -18.83 4.07 11.52
N LYS A 28 -18.54 5.01 10.64
CA LYS A 28 -19.51 5.88 9.96
C LYS A 28 -19.39 5.75 8.44
N TRP A 29 -20.42 6.17 7.73
CA TRP A 29 -20.41 6.22 6.26
C TRP A 29 -19.86 7.56 5.79
N ALA A 30 -18.76 7.54 5.05
CA ALA A 30 -18.19 8.72 4.41
C ALA A 30 -17.45 8.36 3.13
N TRP A 31 -17.28 9.35 2.25
CA TRP A 31 -16.36 9.22 1.12
C TRP A 31 -14.92 9.41 1.61
N THR A 32 -13.97 8.62 1.11
CA THR A 32 -12.54 8.81 1.34
C THR A 32 -11.76 8.25 0.15
N ASP A 33 -10.56 8.77 -0.03
CA ASP A 33 -9.52 8.37 -0.97
C ASP A 33 -8.32 7.72 -0.26
N ASN A 34 -8.45 7.39 1.04
CA ASN A 34 -7.46 6.61 1.77
C ASN A 34 -7.52 5.13 1.34
N PRO A 35 -6.40 4.56 0.83
CA PRO A 35 -6.37 3.21 0.27
C PRO A 35 -6.68 2.11 1.31
N ALA A 36 -6.34 2.30 2.58
CA ALA A 36 -6.57 1.30 3.62
C ALA A 36 -8.07 1.11 3.93
N TRP A 37 -8.85 2.21 3.94
CA TRP A 37 -10.30 2.13 4.14
C TRP A 37 -11.03 1.63 2.91
N ILE A 38 -10.55 1.99 1.71
CA ILE A 38 -11.04 1.42 0.46
C ILE A 38 -10.80 -0.09 0.43
N PHE A 39 -9.61 -0.54 0.83
CA PHE A 39 -9.26 -1.94 0.96
C PHE A 39 -10.18 -2.68 1.97
N TYR A 40 -10.47 -2.06 3.12
CA TYR A 40 -11.44 -2.61 4.08
C TYR A 40 -12.83 -2.80 3.45
N ASP A 41 -13.33 -1.80 2.72
CA ASP A 41 -14.66 -1.90 2.10
C ASP A 41 -14.69 -2.97 1.00
N LEU A 42 -13.62 -3.15 0.24
CA LEU A 42 -13.51 -4.19 -0.78
C LEU A 42 -13.66 -5.60 -0.20
N ILE A 43 -13.06 -5.87 0.97
CA ILE A 43 -13.16 -7.18 1.60
C ILE A 43 -14.55 -7.40 2.21
N VAL A 44 -15.07 -6.41 2.95
CA VAL A 44 -16.30 -6.59 3.74
C VAL A 44 -17.58 -6.38 2.89
N SER A 45 -17.48 -5.80 1.69
CA SER A 45 -18.64 -5.59 0.82
C SER A 45 -18.98 -6.86 0.04
N ASP A 46 -20.16 -7.43 0.29
CA ASP A 46 -20.71 -8.60 -0.44
C ASP A 46 -20.73 -8.43 -1.97
N ARG A 47 -20.87 -7.17 -2.43
CA ARG A 47 -20.95 -6.81 -3.85
C ARG A 47 -19.73 -7.23 -4.68
N PHE A 48 -18.56 -7.41 -4.05
CA PHE A 48 -17.33 -7.81 -4.74
C PHE A 48 -17.07 -9.33 -4.69
N GLY A 49 -18.05 -10.11 -4.21
CA GLY A 49 -18.00 -11.57 -4.21
C GLY A 49 -17.10 -12.19 -3.12
N LEU A 50 -16.40 -11.35 -2.35
CA LEU A 50 -15.54 -11.75 -1.22
C LEU A 50 -16.34 -11.90 0.09
N GLY A 51 -17.42 -11.14 0.28
CA GLY A 51 -18.20 -11.12 1.52
C GLY A 51 -18.88 -12.45 1.91
N ASN A 52 -19.13 -13.34 0.94
CA ASN A 52 -19.67 -14.68 1.20
C ASN A 52 -18.66 -15.64 1.87
N ARG A 53 -17.36 -15.29 1.91
CA ARG A 53 -16.30 -16.10 2.54
C ARG A 53 -15.49 -15.35 3.59
N LEU A 54 -15.54 -14.03 3.59
CA LEU A 54 -14.81 -13.15 4.49
C LEU A 54 -15.77 -12.15 5.13
N THR A 55 -15.91 -12.22 6.45
CA THR A 55 -16.70 -11.25 7.21
C THR A 55 -15.80 -10.19 7.82
N SER A 56 -16.38 -9.09 8.34
CA SER A 56 -15.63 -8.05 9.06
C SER A 56 -14.85 -8.56 10.27
N GLU A 57 -15.20 -9.73 10.80
CA GLU A 57 -14.47 -10.38 11.91
C GLU A 57 -13.17 -11.03 11.46
N ASN A 58 -13.05 -11.32 10.15
CA ASN A 58 -11.87 -11.95 9.56
C ASN A 58 -10.77 -10.94 9.22
N ILE A 59 -10.96 -9.63 9.47
CA ILE A 59 -9.96 -8.59 9.20
C ILE A 59 -9.52 -7.96 10.51
N ASP A 60 -8.21 -7.84 10.69
CA ASP A 60 -7.67 -7.03 11.79
C ASP A 60 -7.80 -5.53 11.50
N LYS A 61 -8.95 -4.97 11.90
CA LYS A 61 -9.24 -3.54 11.78
C LYS A 61 -8.28 -2.64 12.56
N TRP A 62 -7.61 -3.15 13.59
CA TRP A 62 -6.69 -2.36 14.42
C TRP A 62 -5.36 -2.15 13.72
N THR A 63 -4.79 -3.22 13.15
CA THR A 63 -3.60 -3.11 12.31
C THR A 63 -3.90 -2.24 11.09
N LEU A 64 -5.06 -2.43 10.45
CA LEU A 64 -5.45 -1.61 9.30
C LEU A 64 -5.62 -0.12 9.66
N TYR A 65 -6.09 0.19 10.87
CA TYR A 65 -6.16 1.57 11.36
C TYR A 65 -4.78 2.23 11.48
N GLN A 66 -3.74 1.47 11.90
CA GLN A 66 -2.37 1.97 11.93
C GLN A 66 -1.84 2.27 10.52
N VAL A 67 -2.09 1.34 9.58
CA VAL A 67 -1.75 1.53 8.16
C VAL A 67 -2.47 2.74 7.58
N ALA A 68 -3.77 2.90 7.86
CA ALA A 68 -4.55 4.03 7.37
C ALA A 68 -3.98 5.38 7.82
N ARG A 69 -3.56 5.47 9.10
CA ARG A 69 -2.90 6.67 9.63
C ARG A 69 -1.55 6.93 8.96
N TYR A 70 -0.81 5.89 8.61
CA TYR A 70 0.46 6.03 7.89
C TYR A 70 0.24 6.53 6.45
N CYS A 71 -0.82 6.07 5.77
CA CYS A 71 -1.20 6.58 4.45
C CYS A 71 -1.58 8.07 4.46
N ASP A 72 -2.20 8.55 5.55
CA ASP A 72 -2.64 9.94 5.69
C ASP A 72 -1.54 10.89 6.21
N GLU A 73 -0.35 10.37 6.54
CA GLU A 73 0.75 11.20 7.04
C GLU A 73 1.22 12.19 5.95
N PRO A 74 1.41 13.48 6.27
CA PRO A 74 1.91 14.45 5.33
C PRO A 74 3.39 14.18 5.02
N VAL A 75 3.70 13.96 3.75
CA VAL A 75 5.05 13.83 3.19
C VAL A 75 5.36 14.99 2.26
N PRO A 76 6.64 15.38 2.08
CA PRO A 76 7.01 16.39 1.10
C PRO A 76 6.58 15.99 -0.32
N ASP A 77 6.04 16.95 -1.08
CA ASP A 77 5.50 16.74 -2.43
C ASP A 77 6.54 16.44 -3.52
N GLY A 78 7.83 16.41 -3.16
CA GLY A 78 8.94 16.17 -4.09
C GLY A 78 9.19 17.28 -5.11
N LYS A 79 8.43 18.38 -5.10
CA LYS A 79 8.54 19.51 -6.05
C LYS A 79 9.53 20.59 -5.61
N GLY A 80 10.27 20.34 -4.52
CA GLY A 80 11.31 21.25 -4.00
C GLY A 80 10.78 22.47 -3.25
N GLY A 81 9.50 22.47 -2.85
CA GLY A 81 8.87 23.50 -2.02
C GLY A 81 8.59 23.05 -0.58
N GLU A 82 7.77 23.82 0.15
CA GLU A 82 7.25 23.47 1.48
C GLU A 82 5.91 22.70 1.41
N GLY A 83 5.49 22.31 0.20
CA GLY A 83 4.25 21.58 -0.02
C GLY A 83 4.30 20.19 0.62
N THR A 84 3.21 19.84 1.31
CA THR A 84 3.02 18.49 1.85
C THR A 84 1.78 17.86 1.27
N GLU A 85 1.81 16.55 1.11
CA GLU A 85 0.70 15.76 0.62
C GLU A 85 0.56 14.44 1.39
N PRO A 86 -0.63 13.80 1.38
CA PRO A 86 -0.79 12.49 1.99
C PRO A 86 0.14 11.46 1.33
N ARG A 87 0.72 10.58 2.13
CA ARG A 87 1.68 9.55 1.70
C ARG A 87 1.15 8.61 0.62
N TYR A 88 -0.07 8.10 0.76
CA TYR A 88 -0.67 7.17 -0.21
C TYR A 88 -2.11 7.51 -0.49
N LEU A 89 -2.50 7.48 -1.78
CA LEU A 89 -3.85 7.73 -2.25
C LEU A 89 -4.37 6.58 -3.10
N CYS A 90 -5.69 6.42 -3.15
CA CYS A 90 -6.30 5.49 -4.10
C CYS A 90 -7.42 6.15 -4.88
N ASN A 91 -7.12 6.46 -6.15
CA ASN A 91 -8.06 6.95 -7.14
C ASN A 91 -8.18 5.95 -8.29
N VAL A 92 -8.84 4.81 -8.03
CA VAL A 92 -9.00 3.73 -9.00
C VAL A 92 -10.43 3.68 -9.54
N TYR A 93 -10.55 3.48 -10.85
CA TYR A 93 -11.81 3.15 -11.51
C TYR A 93 -11.76 1.73 -12.06
N VAL A 94 -12.48 0.80 -11.42
CA VAL A 94 -12.51 -0.62 -11.81
C VAL A 94 -13.68 -0.87 -12.77
N GLN A 95 -13.37 -1.19 -14.03
CA GLN A 95 -14.39 -1.47 -15.06
C GLN A 95 -14.62 -2.97 -15.27
N ASP A 96 -13.55 -3.75 -15.29
CA ASP A 96 -13.59 -5.17 -15.62
C ASP A 96 -13.50 -6.07 -14.39
N ARG A 97 -14.05 -7.28 -14.53
CA ARG A 97 -13.95 -8.32 -13.50
C ARG A 97 -12.59 -8.97 -13.57
N ASN A 98 -11.92 -9.07 -12.43
CA ASN A 98 -10.67 -9.80 -12.27
C ASN A 98 -10.78 -10.76 -11.06
N ASP A 99 -9.84 -11.68 -10.93
CA ASP A 99 -9.76 -12.58 -9.79
C ASP A 99 -9.62 -11.77 -8.49
N ALA A 100 -10.39 -12.16 -7.47
CA ALA A 100 -10.53 -11.37 -6.26
C ALA A 100 -9.20 -11.28 -5.47
N TYR A 101 -8.36 -12.31 -5.52
CA TYR A 101 -7.05 -12.27 -4.86
C TYR A 101 -6.10 -11.29 -5.57
N THR A 102 -6.11 -11.27 -6.90
CA THR A 102 -5.35 -10.29 -7.69
C THR A 102 -5.77 -8.87 -7.36
N VAL A 103 -7.08 -8.60 -7.31
CA VAL A 103 -7.60 -7.26 -6.94
C VAL A 103 -7.15 -6.88 -5.52
N LEU A 104 -7.28 -7.77 -4.54
CA LEU A 104 -6.83 -7.47 -3.17
C LEU A 104 -5.32 -7.20 -3.09
N ARG A 105 -4.52 -7.96 -3.84
CA ARG A 105 -3.07 -7.76 -3.90
C ARG A 105 -2.73 -6.41 -4.55
N ASP A 106 -3.41 -6.05 -5.63
CA ASP A 106 -3.16 -4.81 -6.37
C ASP A 106 -3.55 -3.58 -5.52
N PHE A 107 -4.67 -3.64 -4.78
CA PHE A 107 -5.04 -2.58 -3.83
C PHE A 107 -4.12 -2.52 -2.61
N ALA A 108 -3.61 -3.67 -2.14
CA ALA A 108 -2.63 -3.69 -1.06
C ALA A 108 -1.28 -3.09 -1.49
N ALA A 109 -0.89 -3.28 -2.76
CA ALA A 109 0.34 -2.72 -3.31
C ALA A 109 0.36 -1.18 -3.28
N ILE A 110 -0.80 -0.51 -3.35
CA ILE A 110 -0.92 0.97 -3.29
C ILE A 110 -0.26 1.53 -2.03
N PHE A 111 -0.55 0.95 -0.86
CA PHE A 111 0.05 1.38 0.41
C PHE A 111 1.32 0.61 0.76
N ARG A 112 2.01 0.05 -0.24
CA ARG A 112 3.17 -0.85 -0.10
C ARG A 112 2.94 -1.97 0.89
N GLY A 113 1.74 -2.53 0.84
CA GLY A 113 1.30 -3.59 1.72
C GLY A 113 1.30 -4.96 1.09
N MET A 114 1.21 -5.97 1.95
CA MET A 114 0.96 -7.35 1.58
C MET A 114 -0.25 -7.87 2.32
N THR A 115 -1.02 -8.71 1.65
CA THR A 115 -2.09 -9.48 2.26
C THR A 115 -1.57 -10.87 2.58
N CYS A 116 -1.76 -11.30 3.82
CA CYS A 116 -1.43 -12.65 4.24
C CYS A 116 -2.62 -13.28 4.96
N TRP A 117 -2.68 -14.61 4.87
CA TRP A 117 -3.70 -15.41 5.53
C TRP A 117 -3.12 -16.02 6.80
N SER A 118 -3.72 -15.71 7.94
CA SER A 118 -3.38 -16.31 9.23
C SER A 118 -4.61 -16.99 9.79
N GLY A 119 -4.65 -18.32 9.65
CA GLY A 119 -5.83 -19.12 9.97
C GLY A 119 -7.03 -18.73 9.11
N ASP A 120 -8.10 -18.27 9.76
CA ASP A 120 -9.33 -17.79 9.15
C ASP A 120 -9.36 -16.27 8.92
N ARG A 121 -8.25 -15.55 9.19
CA ARG A 121 -8.17 -14.09 9.10
C ARG A 121 -7.25 -13.62 7.99
N VAL A 122 -7.67 -12.56 7.30
CA VAL A 122 -6.85 -11.78 6.37
C VAL A 122 -6.18 -10.66 7.15
N ILE A 123 -4.86 -10.63 7.10
CA ILE A 123 -4.05 -9.57 7.70
C ILE A 123 -3.41 -8.78 6.55
N ALA A 124 -3.67 -7.49 6.52
CA ALA A 124 -2.96 -6.54 5.66
C ALA A 124 -1.84 -5.90 6.49
N LEU A 125 -0.61 -6.07 6.03
CA LEU A 125 0.57 -5.43 6.61
C LEU A 125 1.07 -4.41 5.61
N ALA A 126 1.58 -3.27 6.08
CA ALA A 126 2.26 -2.28 5.25
C ALA A 126 3.75 -2.24 5.59
N ASP A 127 4.58 -1.85 4.63
CA ASP A 127 5.98 -1.54 4.89
C ASP A 127 6.09 -0.18 5.61
N MET A 128 5.96 -0.25 6.93
CA MET A 128 6.07 0.89 7.84
C MET A 128 7.26 0.69 8.79
N PRO A 129 7.95 1.77 9.19
CA PRO A 129 9.01 1.71 10.19
C PRO A 129 8.52 0.99 11.45
N ARG A 130 9.25 -0.03 11.87
CA ARG A 130 8.94 -0.83 13.07
C ARG A 130 10.20 -1.15 13.84
N ASP A 131 10.03 -1.43 15.12
CA ASP A 131 11.11 -1.92 15.97
C ASP A 131 11.52 -3.34 15.56
N ILE A 132 12.75 -3.71 15.91
CA ILE A 132 13.29 -5.04 15.61
C ILE A 132 12.59 -6.08 16.49
N ASP A 133 11.82 -6.97 15.86
CA ASP A 133 11.12 -8.05 16.57
C ASP A 133 12.08 -9.07 17.20
N TYR A 134 13.15 -9.43 16.47
CA TYR A 134 14.12 -10.44 16.90
C TYR A 134 15.53 -10.11 16.39
N THR A 135 16.51 -10.25 17.28
CA THR A 135 17.93 -10.19 16.91
C THR A 135 18.50 -11.58 16.78
N TYR A 136 18.95 -11.96 15.59
CA TYR A 136 19.60 -13.25 15.36
C TYR A 136 21.12 -13.13 15.53
N THR A 137 21.70 -14.04 16.31
CA THR A 137 23.14 -14.13 16.55
C THR A 137 23.58 -15.59 16.42
N ARG A 138 24.89 -15.84 16.29
CA ARG A 138 25.41 -17.22 16.25
C ARG A 138 25.04 -18.05 17.49
N ALA A 139 24.69 -17.39 18.60
CA ALA A 139 24.29 -18.06 19.85
C ALA A 139 22.83 -18.54 19.84
N ASN A 140 21.94 -17.96 19.03
CA ASN A 140 20.50 -18.31 19.02
C ASN A 140 20.03 -18.97 17.72
N VAL A 141 20.95 -19.26 16.79
CA VAL A 141 20.67 -20.00 15.56
C VAL A 141 21.04 -21.46 15.74
N ILE A 142 20.20 -22.35 15.20
CA ILE A 142 20.44 -23.81 15.21
C ILE A 142 21.82 -24.11 14.62
N ASN A 143 22.67 -24.78 15.40
CA ASN A 143 24.05 -25.11 15.06
C ASN A 143 24.99 -23.91 14.81
N GLY A 144 24.58 -22.68 15.15
CA GLY A 144 25.38 -21.46 14.97
C GLY A 144 25.78 -21.15 13.52
N ARG A 145 25.10 -21.76 12.54
CA ARG A 145 25.42 -21.66 11.12
C ARG A 145 24.36 -20.83 10.39
N PHE A 146 24.85 -19.86 9.62
CA PHE A 146 24.01 -19.09 8.70
C PHE A 146 24.23 -19.62 7.28
N HIS A 147 23.11 -19.89 6.58
CA HIS A 147 23.13 -20.15 5.16
C HIS A 147 22.83 -18.85 4.42
N TYR A 148 23.78 -18.39 3.62
CA TYR A 148 23.61 -17.20 2.79
C TYR A 148 23.37 -17.65 1.34
N ALA A 149 22.28 -17.18 0.75
CA ALA A 149 21.99 -17.32 -0.66
C ALA A 149 21.87 -15.93 -1.27
N SER A 150 22.34 -15.75 -2.50
CA SER A 150 22.21 -14.49 -3.22
C SER A 150 21.65 -14.74 -4.60
N SER A 151 20.79 -13.83 -5.06
CA SER A 151 20.29 -13.83 -6.43
C SER A 151 21.42 -13.53 -7.43
N SER A 152 21.25 -14.01 -8.66
CA SER A 152 22.17 -13.72 -9.76
C SER A 152 22.25 -12.21 -10.05
N SER A 153 23.34 -11.73 -10.65
CA SER A 153 23.44 -10.32 -11.06
C SER A 153 22.36 -9.93 -12.08
N LYS A 154 21.93 -10.86 -12.95
CA LYS A 154 20.88 -10.63 -13.97
C LYS A 154 19.52 -10.29 -13.36
N THR A 155 19.24 -10.80 -12.17
CA THR A 155 17.99 -10.55 -11.44
C THR A 155 18.06 -9.33 -10.51
N ARG A 156 19.17 -8.58 -10.53
CA ARG A 156 19.32 -7.35 -9.76
C ARG A 156 19.04 -6.16 -10.68
N TYR A 157 17.81 -5.67 -10.61
CA TYR A 157 17.42 -4.44 -11.30
C TYR A 157 18.10 -3.24 -10.65
N THR A 158 18.59 -2.34 -11.47
CA THR A 158 19.33 -1.14 -11.03
C THR A 158 18.55 0.14 -11.29
N ASN A 159 17.59 0.05 -12.22
CA ASN A 159 16.63 1.12 -12.50
C ASN A 159 15.24 0.51 -12.70
N ALA A 160 14.23 1.31 -12.43
CA ALA A 160 12.84 0.98 -12.67
C ALA A 160 12.19 2.10 -13.47
N LEU A 161 11.41 1.75 -14.50
CA LEU A 161 10.52 2.66 -15.19
C LEU A 161 9.12 2.43 -14.63
N VAL A 162 8.61 3.41 -13.89
CA VAL A 162 7.32 3.29 -13.21
C VAL A 162 6.29 4.11 -13.97
N SER A 163 5.23 3.46 -14.46
CA SER A 163 4.10 4.15 -15.07
C SER A 163 3.05 4.51 -14.02
N TRP A 164 2.50 5.73 -14.11
CA TRP A 164 1.45 6.27 -13.24
C TRP A 164 0.49 7.13 -14.07
N SER A 165 -0.74 7.36 -13.59
CA SER A 165 -1.75 8.10 -14.36
C SER A 165 -1.73 9.59 -14.01
N ASP A 166 -1.40 10.45 -14.97
CA ASP A 166 -1.18 11.88 -14.73
C ASP A 166 -2.46 12.73 -14.82
N PRO A 167 -2.99 13.29 -13.71
CA PRO A 167 -4.18 14.11 -13.73
C PRO A 167 -4.02 15.43 -14.51
N GLU A 168 -2.80 15.96 -14.64
CA GLU A 168 -2.52 17.18 -15.41
C GLU A 168 -2.54 16.90 -16.93
N ASN A 169 -2.36 15.63 -17.31
CA ASN A 169 -2.36 15.16 -18.70
C ASN A 169 -3.54 14.22 -18.99
N GLU A 170 -4.76 14.62 -18.57
CA GLU A 170 -6.00 13.89 -18.84
C GLU A 170 -6.02 12.41 -18.36
N TYR A 171 -5.25 12.10 -17.30
CA TYR A 171 -5.03 10.74 -16.78
C TYR A 171 -4.34 9.79 -17.77
N ALA A 172 -3.57 10.32 -18.72
CA ALA A 172 -2.69 9.49 -19.56
C ALA A 172 -1.54 8.87 -18.73
N ASP A 173 -1.08 7.69 -19.15
CA ASP A 173 0.03 7.01 -18.50
C ASP A 173 1.35 7.78 -18.74
N ALA A 174 1.88 8.38 -17.68
CA ALA A 174 3.21 8.97 -17.63
C ALA A 174 4.22 7.95 -17.09
N MET A 175 5.48 8.07 -17.50
CA MET A 175 6.56 7.17 -17.07
C MET A 175 7.66 7.94 -16.35
N GLU A 176 8.01 7.50 -15.14
CA GLU A 176 9.09 8.09 -14.35
C GLU A 176 10.22 7.06 -14.17
N PRO A 177 11.47 7.38 -14.58
CA PRO A 177 12.61 6.52 -14.37
C PRO A 177 13.26 6.75 -13.00
N VAL A 178 13.28 5.72 -12.16
CA VAL A 178 13.93 5.73 -10.84
C VAL A 178 15.25 4.96 -10.88
N PHE A 179 16.32 5.58 -10.37
CA PHE A 179 17.68 5.03 -10.40
C PHE A 179 18.26 4.83 -9.01
N GLU A 180 18.74 3.62 -8.75
CA GLU A 180 19.57 3.34 -7.58
C GLU A 180 21.03 3.55 -7.94
N GLN A 181 21.52 4.79 -7.80
CA GLN A 181 22.87 5.19 -8.22
C GLN A 181 23.99 4.23 -7.75
N PRO A 182 24.00 3.74 -6.48
CA PRO A 182 25.03 2.81 -6.03
C PRO A 182 24.99 1.45 -6.75
N LEU A 183 23.79 1.00 -7.13
CA LEU A 183 23.60 -0.27 -7.85
C LEU A 183 23.95 -0.12 -9.33
N VAL A 184 23.57 1.00 -9.95
CA VAL A 184 23.92 1.33 -11.35
C VAL A 184 25.45 1.39 -11.51
N ALA A 185 26.15 2.06 -10.60
CA ALA A 185 27.61 2.16 -10.63
C ALA A 185 28.30 0.79 -10.50
N ARG A 186 27.68 -0.16 -9.79
CA ARG A 186 28.27 -1.48 -9.51
C ARG A 186 27.91 -2.55 -10.54
N TYR A 187 26.68 -2.59 -11.02
CA TYR A 187 26.15 -3.67 -11.85
C TYR A 187 25.79 -3.24 -13.28
N GLY A 188 25.95 -1.96 -13.61
CA GLY A 188 25.54 -1.42 -14.90
C GLY A 188 24.04 -1.17 -14.98
N PHE A 189 23.51 -1.06 -16.20
CA PHE A 189 22.11 -0.74 -16.43
C PHE A 189 21.28 -2.02 -16.60
N ASN A 190 20.31 -2.24 -15.72
CA ASN A 190 19.32 -3.30 -15.79
C ASN A 190 17.93 -2.76 -15.39
N GLN A 191 17.01 -2.75 -16.35
CA GLN A 191 15.71 -2.07 -16.24
C GLN A 191 14.57 -3.02 -15.91
N LEU A 192 13.74 -2.61 -14.96
CA LEU A 192 12.43 -3.19 -14.68
C LEU A 192 11.35 -2.20 -15.10
N GLU A 193 10.32 -2.67 -15.80
CA GLU A 193 9.11 -1.89 -16.05
C GLU A 193 8.04 -2.29 -15.03
N LEU A 194 7.45 -1.30 -14.36
CA LEU A 194 6.41 -1.48 -13.36
C LEU A 194 5.27 -0.50 -13.62
N THR A 195 4.04 -0.93 -13.37
CA THR A 195 2.86 -0.05 -13.43
C THR A 195 2.31 0.14 -12.04
N ALA A 196 2.26 1.40 -11.60
CA ALA A 196 1.69 1.79 -10.32
C ALA A 196 0.17 1.95 -10.48
N ILE A 197 -0.58 1.02 -9.92
CA ILE A 197 -2.05 1.01 -10.01
C ILE A 197 -2.60 2.01 -9.00
N GLY A 198 -3.47 2.92 -9.43
CA GLY A 198 -4.19 3.84 -8.54
C GLY A 198 -3.39 5.04 -8.04
N CYS A 199 -2.12 5.12 -8.41
CA CYS A 199 -1.24 6.26 -8.16
C CYS A 199 -1.51 7.35 -9.20
N THR A 200 -1.78 8.56 -8.72
CA THR A 200 -2.07 9.73 -9.57
C THR A 200 -1.09 10.87 -9.34
N ARG A 201 0.05 10.58 -8.72
CA ARG A 201 1.07 11.56 -8.34
C ARG A 201 2.45 11.00 -8.67
N GLN A 202 3.33 11.87 -9.17
CA GLN A 202 4.70 11.51 -9.54
C GLN A 202 5.56 11.11 -8.33
N SER A 203 5.26 11.63 -7.15
CA SER A 203 6.02 11.47 -5.90
C SER A 203 5.79 10.13 -5.18
N GLU A 204 4.72 9.39 -5.54
CA GLU A 204 4.25 8.16 -4.87
C GLU A 204 4.95 6.89 -5.37
#